data_AF-A0A2U1QH07-F1
#
_entry.id   AF-A0A2U1QH07-F1
#
_cell.length_a   1.000
_cell.length_b   1.000
_cell.length_c   1.000
_cell.angle_alpha   90.00
_cell.angle_beta   90.00
_cell.angle_gamma   90.00
#
_symmetry.space_group_name_H-M   'P 1'
#
loop_
_entity.id
_entity.type
_entity.pdbx_description
1 polymer ?
#
loop_
_entity_poly.entity_id
_entity_poly.type
_entity_poly.pdbx_seq_one_letter_code
_entity_poly.pdbx_strand_id
1 'polypeptide(L)' 'MADGTMMFSEEEVKEMCGFKFCGDGHVEVTCGCTSYCYGDAVGILKVFINGDLEIVTVPLVVKKTHLHVLS' A
#
# COMPACT_ATOMS: atom_id res chain seq x y z
N MET A 1 11.52 12.17 24.06
CA MET A 1 10.52 11.12 23.80
C MET A 1 10.34 11.09 22.30
N ALA A 2 10.45 9.91 21.70
CA ALA A 2 10.80 9.69 20.31
C ALA A 2 10.12 10.68 19.36
N ASP A 3 10.95 11.46 18.68
CA ASP A 3 10.57 12.28 17.56
C ASP A 3 9.74 11.41 16.62
N GLY A 4 8.45 11.73 16.47
CA GLY A 4 7.58 11.14 15.47
C GLY A 4 7.98 11.64 14.10
N THR A 5 9.25 11.44 13.73
CA THR A 5 9.76 11.65 12.40
C THR A 5 8.86 10.82 11.50
N MET A 6 8.06 11.47 10.66
CA MET A 6 7.41 10.77 9.57
C MET A 6 8.49 9.92 8.89
N MET A 7 8.27 8.61 8.78
CA MET A 7 9.27 7.70 8.21
C MET A 7 9.74 8.11 6.82
N PHE A 8 8.91 8.89 6.12
CA PHE A 8 9.15 9.40 4.79
C PHE A 8 8.65 10.84 4.71
N SER A 9 9.33 11.68 3.94
CA SER A 9 8.89 13.03 3.65
C SER A 9 7.75 13.02 2.62
N GLU A 10 6.90 14.05 2.60
CA GLU A 10 5.84 14.18 1.60
C GLU A 10 6.38 14.12 0.16
N GLU A 11 7.57 14.68 -0.08
CA GLU A 11 8.26 14.65 -1.37
C GLU A 11 8.65 13.22 -1.81
N GLU A 12 9.04 12.37 -0.87
CA GLU A 12 9.46 10.99 -1.14
C GLU A 12 8.28 10.08 -1.47
N VAL A 13 7.10 10.37 -0.92
CA VAL A 13 5.89 9.53 -1.07
C VAL A 13 4.88 10.10 -2.06
N LYS A 14 5.09 11.31 -2.56
CA LYS A 14 4.18 11.98 -3.51
C LYS A 14 3.86 11.16 -4.75
N GLU A 15 4.81 10.35 -5.22
CA GLU A 15 4.65 9.50 -6.41
C GLU A 15 4.09 8.12 -6.07
N MET A 16 4.00 7.76 -4.79
CA MET A 16 3.46 6.47 -4.35
C MET A 16 1.92 6.49 -4.41
N CYS A 17 1.37 5.68 -5.31
CA CYS A 17 -0.08 5.58 -5.47
C CYS A 17 -0.72 4.96 -4.22
N GLY A 18 -1.75 5.63 -3.70
CA GLY A 18 -2.52 5.14 -2.55
C GLY A 18 -1.71 5.07 -1.25
N PHE A 19 -0.64 5.84 -1.13
CA PHE A 19 0.14 5.95 0.11
C PHE A 19 -0.65 6.70 1.19
N LYS A 20 -0.64 6.17 2.43
CA LYS A 20 -1.28 6.78 3.61
C LYS A 20 -0.41 6.60 4.85
N PHE A 21 -0.24 7.68 5.62
CA PHE A 21 0.25 7.60 6.99
C PHE A 21 -0.91 7.26 7.93
N CYS A 22 -0.84 6.11 8.61
CA CYS A 22 -1.80 5.76 9.64
C CYS A 22 -1.25 6.16 11.02
N GLY A 23 -2.06 6.89 11.80
CA GLY A 23 -1.70 7.37 13.13
C GLY A 23 -1.38 6.26 14.14
N ASP A 24 -1.71 5.01 13.81
CA ASP A 24 -1.46 3.81 14.63
C ASP A 24 -0.04 3.21 14.46
N GLY A 25 0.90 3.97 13.88
CA GLY A 25 2.31 3.55 13.79
C GLY A 25 2.63 2.65 12.59
N HIS A 26 1.91 2.82 11.48
CA HIS A 26 2.22 2.17 10.22
C HIS A 26 1.90 3.08 9.03
N VAL A 27 2.46 2.73 7.87
CA VAL A 27 2.08 3.32 6.60
C VAL A 27 1.39 2.27 5.74
N GLU A 28 0.46 2.71 4.91
CA GLU A 28 -0.20 1.88 3.91
C GLU A 28 0.25 2.34 2.52
N VAL A 29 0.50 1.40 1.61
CA VAL A 29 0.77 1.70 0.20
C VAL A 29 0.05 0.70 -0.69
N THR A 30 -0.50 1.17 -1.80
CA THR A 30 -1.09 0.26 -2.79
C THR A 30 0.01 -0.38 -3.62
N CYS A 31 0.07 -1.71 -3.65
CA CYS A 31 1.04 -2.45 -4.44
C CYS A 31 0.35 -3.34 -5.48
N GLY A 32 0.93 -3.37 -6.68
CA GLY A 32 0.62 -4.39 -7.68
C GLY A 32 1.52 -5.61 -7.46
N CYS A 33 0.92 -6.78 -7.29
CA CYS A 33 1.62 -8.05 -7.23
C CYS A 33 1.36 -8.82 -8.52
N THR A 34 2.31 -8.82 -9.44
CA THR A 34 2.26 -9.68 -10.62
C THR A 34 2.89 -11.02 -10.29
N SER A 35 2.09 -12.09 -10.33
CA SER A 35 2.59 -13.46 -10.19
C SER A 35 2.41 -14.22 -11.49
N TYR A 36 3.43 -15.01 -11.86
CA TYR A 36 3.35 -15.88 -13.02
C TYR A 36 2.20 -16.90 -12.93
N CYS A 37 1.96 -17.46 -11.74
CA CYS A 37 0.95 -18.50 -11.54
C CYS A 37 -0.45 -17.96 -11.23
N TYR A 38 -0.54 -16.74 -10.68
CA TYR A 38 -1.79 -16.18 -10.13
C TYR A 38 -2.29 -14.93 -10.87
N GLY A 39 -1.53 -14.41 -11.83
CA GLY A 39 -1.84 -13.18 -12.55
C GLY A 39 -1.55 -11.92 -11.74
N ASP A 40 -2.14 -10.80 -12.15
CA ASP A 40 -2.04 -9.52 -11.44
C ASP A 40 -3.02 -9.46 -10.27
N ALA A 41 -2.50 -9.20 -9.08
CA ALA A 41 -3.26 -8.85 -7.90
C ALA A 41 -2.91 -7.43 -7.48
N VAL A 42 -3.86 -6.73 -6.84
CA VAL A 42 -3.57 -5.47 -6.15
C VAL A 42 -3.85 -5.69 -4.67
N GLY A 43 -2.95 -5.19 -3.84
CA GLY A 43 -3.06 -5.25 -2.39
C GLY A 43 -2.66 -3.94 -1.75
N ILE A 44 -3.00 -3.81 -0.47
CA ILE A 44 -2.45 -2.79 0.40
C ILE A 44 -1.32 -3.47 1.19
N LEU A 45 -0.11 -2.93 1.06
CA LEU A 45 1.02 -3.29 1.92
C LEU A 45 1.05 -2.33 3.09
N LYS A 46 1.00 -2.87 4.30
CA LYS A 46 1.20 -2.13 5.55
C LYS A 46 2.62 -2.35 6.04
N VAL A 47 3.31 -1.28 6.38
CA VAL A 47 4.66 -1.31 6.95
C VAL A 47 4.63 -0.68 8.34
N PHE A 48 4.86 -1.49 9.36
CA PHE A 48 4.81 -1.05 10.76
C PHE A 48 6.18 -0.54 11.23
N ILE A 49 6.17 0.36 12.22
CA ILE A 49 7.39 0.89 12.85
C ILE A 49 8.34 -0.16 13.44
N ASN A 50 7.80 -1.33 13.78
CA ASN A 50 8.57 -2.43 14.33
C ASN A 50 9.25 -3.28 13.25
N GLY A 51 9.05 -2.96 11.97
CA GLY A 51 9.56 -3.71 10.83
C GLY A 51 8.62 -4.83 10.35
N ASP A 52 7.47 -5.01 10.99
CA ASP A 52 6.44 -5.95 10.54
C ASP A 52 5.80 -5.50 9.23
N LEU A 53 5.41 -6.48 8.41
CA LEU A 53 4.85 -6.28 7.09
C LEU A 53 3.56 -7.10 6.97
N GLU A 54 2.47 -6.45 6.57
CA GLU A 54 1.18 -7.11 6.32
C GLU A 54 0.70 -6.81 4.90
N ILE A 55 0.29 -7.84 4.16
CA ILE A 55 -0.31 -7.68 2.84
C ILE A 55 -1.80 -7.99 2.95
N VAL A 56 -2.62 -7.01 2.61
CA VAL A 56 -4.08 -7.16 2.51
C VAL A 56 -4.45 -7.16 1.03
N THR A 57 -4.83 -8.32 0.50
CA THR A 57 -5.32 -8.41 -0.88
C THR A 57 -6.69 -7.75 -0.97
N VAL A 58 -6.87 -6.83 -1.93
CA VAL A 58 -8.17 -6.25 -2.24
C VAL A 58 -8.72 -6.90 -3.51
N PRO A 59 -10.04 -7.18 -3.57
CA PRO A 59 -10.63 -7.78 -4.76
C PRO A 59 -10.52 -6.81 -5.94
N LEU A 60 -9.81 -7.25 -6.98
CA LEU A 60 -9.78 -6.56 -8.26
C LEU A 60 -11.09 -6.77 -9.00
N VAL A 61 -11.87 -5.70 -9.22
CA VAL A 61 -13.05 -5.77 -10.08
C VAL A 61 -12.66 -5.30 -11.47
N VAL A 62 -12.55 -6.26 -12.40
CA VAL A 62 -12.36 -5.96 -13.82
C VAL A 62 -13.68 -5.43 -14.38
N LYS A 63 -13.85 -4.11 -14.41
CA LYS A 63 -14.93 -3.47 -15.16
C LYS A 63 -14.42 -3.35 -16.60
N LYS A 64 -15.13 -3.97 -17.55
CA LYS A 64 -14.86 -3.99 -19.00
C LYS A 64 -13.97 -2.79 -19.42
N THR A 65 -12.70 -3.08 -19.72
CA THR A 65 -11.60 -2.15 -20.14
C THR A 65 -10.84 -1.32 -19.09
N HIS A 66 -11.18 -1.29 -17.81
CA HIS A 66 -10.38 -0.62 -16.76
C HIS A 66 -10.30 -1.44 -15.47
N LEU A 67 -9.07 -1.63 -14.96
CA LEU A 67 -8.81 -2.22 -13.65
C LEU A 67 -9.10 -1.15 -12.58
N HIS A 68 -10.14 -1.34 -11.78
CA HIS A 68 -10.47 -0.45 -10.68
C HIS A 68 -10.23 -1.17 -9.35
N VAL A 69 -9.40 -0.55 -8.50
CA VAL A 69 -9.23 -0.95 -7.09
C VAL A 69 -10.47 -0.48 -6.33
N LEU A 70 -11.17 -1.39 -5.63
CA LEU A 70 -12.20 -0.98 -4.67
C LEU A 70 -11.49 -0.44 -3.43
N SER A 71 -11.63 0.87 -3.16
CA SER A 71 -11.28 1.51 -1.89
C SER A 71 -12.49 1.61 -0.98
#